data_AF-A0A377J7B7-F1
#
_entry.id   AF-A0A377J7B7-F1
#
_cell.length_a   1.000
_cell.length_b   1.000
_cell.length_c   1.000
_cell.angle_alpha   90.00
_cell.angle_beta   90.00
_cell.angle_gamma   90.00
#
_symmetry.space_group_name_H-M   'P 1'
#
loop_
_entity.id
_entity.type
_entity.pdbx_description
1 polymer ?
#
loop_
_entity_poly.entity_id
_entity_poly.type
_entity_poly.pdbx_seq_one_letter_code
_entity_poly.pdbx_strand_id
1 'polypeptide(L)'
;MNSLVFKIKQLDNGTSANIKVYTMSISRTEILSFFNINSNQSQKELSSLKVKSISPKKINNYVSRVIDIAKKSTSSENKEKYGILKNHVSFVCNSEINRNLSDKAESIKDSKLIKLKKEIIENKTKEALHIETLMCSAPLQNYLTAMLDRDSKFKRLSKSERNETLKYAYDLLDKRIDDKIKSKNLKVTTIANAKELISIICNEEFNDTTKESKQTHKRPSVDLSGLNIDISMDDFSSDVMQGIDDIIERNRKM
;
A
#
# COMPACT_ATOMS: atom_id res chain seq x y z
N MET A 1 -10.48 0.52 -35.38
CA MET A 1 -11.47 0.34 -34.30
C MET A 1 -10.84 -0.56 -33.25
N ASN A 2 -10.31 -0.01 -32.15
CA ASN A 2 -9.68 -0.80 -31.09
C ASN A 2 -10.42 -0.52 -29.78
N SER A 3 -11.47 -1.30 -29.49
CA SER A 3 -12.12 -1.34 -28.18
C SER A 3 -11.42 -2.40 -27.32
N LEU A 4 -11.20 -2.10 -26.03
CA LEU A 4 -10.86 -3.13 -25.06
C LEU A 4 -12.16 -3.72 -24.50
N VAL A 5 -12.33 -5.03 -24.66
CA VAL A 5 -13.49 -5.77 -24.15
C VAL A 5 -13.09 -6.43 -22.83
N PHE A 6 -13.69 -5.98 -21.72
CA PHE A 6 -13.54 -6.64 -20.43
C PHE A 6 -14.67 -7.66 -20.25
N LYS A 7 -14.32 -8.91 -19.93
CA LYS A 7 -15.29 -9.95 -19.55
C LYS A 7 -15.34 -10.03 -18.03
N ILE A 8 -16.41 -9.51 -17.43
CA ILE A 8 -16.67 -9.65 -16.01
C ILE A 8 -17.57 -10.88 -15.82
N LYS A 9 -17.11 -11.87 -15.04
CA LYS A 9 -17.92 -13.01 -14.62
C LYS A 9 -18.60 -12.66 -13.30
N GLN A 10 -19.93 -12.64 -13.28
CA GLN A 10 -20.70 -12.66 -12.05
C GLN A 10 -21.19 -14.10 -11.82
N LEU A 11 -20.94 -14.62 -10.62
CA LEU A 11 -21.48 -15.91 -10.17
C LEU A 11 -22.73 -15.62 -9.34
N ASP A 12 -23.90 -15.96 -9.89
CA ASP A 12 -25.14 -15.94 -9.13
C ASP A 12 -25.26 -17.23 -8.31
N ASN A 13 -25.45 -17.06 -7.00
CA ASN A 13 -25.66 -18.14 -6.06
C ASN A 13 -27.09 -18.69 -6.24
N GLY A 14 -27.23 -19.83 -6.91
CA GLY A 14 -28.46 -20.62 -6.88
C GLY A 14 -28.79 -21.27 -8.22
N THR A 15 -28.52 -22.58 -8.30
CA THR A 15 -29.15 -23.59 -9.19
C THR A 15 -29.21 -23.28 -10.69
N SER A 16 -28.36 -24.00 -11.43
CA SER A 16 -28.21 -24.03 -12.90
C SER A 16 -27.64 -22.75 -13.52
N ALA A 17 -26.33 -22.82 -13.83
CA ALA A 17 -25.52 -21.71 -14.32
C ALA A 17 -25.97 -21.21 -15.70
N ASN A 18 -26.78 -20.14 -15.72
CA ASN A 18 -26.96 -19.31 -16.90
C ASN A 18 -25.94 -18.17 -16.89
N ILE A 19 -24.90 -18.28 -17.72
CA ILE A 19 -23.87 -17.26 -17.86
C ILE A 19 -24.42 -16.11 -18.70
N LYS A 20 -24.77 -14.97 -18.07
CA LYS A 20 -24.99 -13.71 -18.78
C LYS A 20 -23.67 -12.97 -18.95
N VAL A 21 -23.19 -12.89 -20.19
CA VAL A 21 -22.02 -12.08 -20.56
C VAL A 21 -22.50 -10.68 -20.91
N TYR A 22 -22.15 -9.69 -20.09
CA TYR A 22 -22.36 -8.29 -20.43
C TYR A 22 -21.09 -7.72 -21.07
N THR A 23 -21.19 -7.27 -22.31
CA THR A 23 -20.13 -6.53 -23.00
C THR A 23 -20.41 -5.04 -22.90
N MET A 24 -19.68 -4.33 -22.03
CA MET A 24 -19.59 -2.88 -22.11
C MET A 24 -18.41 -2.50 -23.02
N SER A 25 -18.68 -1.67 -24.01
CA SER A 25 -17.67 -1.08 -24.89
C SER A 25 -17.50 0.39 -24.49
N ILE A 26 -16.40 0.69 -23.81
CA ILE A 26 -16.01 2.06 -23.47
C ILE A 26 -15.06 2.56 -24.55
N SER A 27 -15.32 3.75 -25.09
CA SER A 27 -14.49 4.34 -26.14
C SER A 27 -13.16 4.85 -25.59
N ARG A 28 -12.09 4.79 -26.41
CA ARG A 28 -10.76 5.31 -26.04
C ARG A 28 -10.80 6.80 -25.67
N THR A 29 -11.74 7.55 -26.24
CA THR A 29 -12.02 8.95 -25.95
C THR A 29 -12.62 9.18 -24.55
N GLU A 30 -13.46 8.26 -24.06
CA GLU A 30 -14.00 8.33 -22.69
C GLU A 30 -12.95 7.96 -21.64
N ILE A 31 -12.06 7.01 -21.95
CA ILE A 31 -10.92 6.68 -21.09
C ILE A 31 -9.98 7.90 -21.00
N LEU A 32 -9.65 8.53 -22.13
CA LEU A 32 -8.79 9.70 -22.17
C LEU A 32 -9.43 10.94 -21.52
N SER A 33 -10.76 11.11 -21.59
CA SER A 33 -11.44 12.20 -20.89
C SER A 33 -11.42 11.99 -19.37
N PHE A 34 -11.58 10.75 -18.89
CA PHE A 34 -11.41 10.39 -17.47
C PHE A 34 -9.99 10.74 -16.96
N PHE A 35 -8.95 10.40 -17.74
CA PHE A 35 -7.56 10.75 -17.40
C PHE A 35 -7.29 12.27 -17.47
N ASN A 36 -7.91 12.99 -18.41
CA ASN A 36 -7.74 14.45 -18.53
C ASN A 36 -8.46 15.25 -17.45
N ILE A 37 -9.60 14.76 -16.93
CA ILE A 37 -10.34 15.43 -15.85
C ILE A 37 -9.53 15.41 -14.54
N ASN A 38 -8.88 14.30 -14.20
CA ASN A 38 -8.01 14.20 -13.02
C ASN A 38 -6.68 14.95 -13.16
N SER A 39 -6.13 15.04 -14.37
CA SER A 39 -4.95 15.86 -14.69
C SER A 39 -5.20 17.36 -14.50
N ASN A 40 -6.36 17.85 -14.96
CA ASN A 40 -6.68 19.28 -14.90
C ASN A 40 -7.19 19.73 -13.52
N GLN A 41 -7.89 18.87 -12.76
CA GLN A 41 -8.23 19.16 -11.37
C GLN A 41 -6.99 19.21 -10.48
N SER A 42 -6.03 18.30 -10.66
CA SER A 42 -4.79 18.30 -9.88
C SER A 42 -3.84 19.45 -10.24
N GLN A 43 -3.85 19.97 -11.48
CA GLN A 43 -3.13 21.20 -11.83
C GLN A 43 -3.78 22.46 -11.26
N LYS A 44 -5.12 22.53 -11.23
CA LYS A 44 -5.85 23.64 -10.59
C LYS A 44 -5.66 23.65 -9.07
N GLU A 45 -5.70 22.50 -8.40
CA GLU A 45 -5.51 22.41 -6.94
C GLU A 45 -4.08 22.71 -6.46
N LEU A 46 -3.04 22.38 -7.25
CA LEU A 46 -1.67 22.79 -6.89
C LEU A 46 -1.40 24.28 -7.09
N SER A 47 -2.20 24.96 -7.92
CA SER A 47 -2.06 26.40 -8.16
C SER A 47 -2.76 27.28 -7.12
N SER A 48 -3.66 26.72 -6.30
CA SER A 48 -4.42 27.47 -5.28
C SER A 48 -3.83 27.39 -3.85
N LEU A 49 -2.83 26.55 -3.61
CA LEU A 49 -2.05 26.59 -2.37
C LEU A 49 -1.15 27.83 -2.38
N LYS A 50 -1.73 28.97 -1.98
CA LYS A 50 -0.95 30.15 -1.57
C LYS A 50 -0.11 29.75 -0.37
N VAL A 51 1.09 29.20 -0.60
CA VAL A 51 2.15 29.15 0.41
C VAL A 51 2.48 30.62 0.69
N LYS A 52 1.83 31.20 1.71
CA LYS A 52 1.67 32.65 1.90
C LYS A 52 2.99 33.42 2.05
N SER A 53 4.13 32.75 2.18
CA SER A 53 5.36 33.32 2.74
C SER A 53 6.66 32.86 2.06
N ILE A 54 6.69 31.66 1.46
CA ILE A 54 7.84 31.14 0.69
C ILE A 54 7.45 31.06 -0.78
N SER A 55 8.29 31.61 -1.65
CA SER A 55 7.99 31.58 -3.08
C SER A 55 8.03 30.16 -3.63
N PRO A 56 7.06 29.75 -4.46
CA PRO A 56 7.06 28.45 -5.13
C PRO A 56 8.35 28.19 -5.93
N LYS A 57 8.98 29.25 -6.46
CA LYS A 57 10.29 29.17 -7.14
C LYS A 57 11.39 28.65 -6.21
N LYS A 58 11.40 29.07 -4.94
CA LYS A 58 12.41 28.65 -3.96
C LYS A 58 12.23 27.18 -3.58
N ILE A 59 10.97 26.75 -3.39
CA ILE A 59 10.64 25.34 -3.14
C ILE A 59 11.07 24.47 -4.33
N ASN A 60 10.76 24.89 -5.56
CA ASN A 60 11.21 24.20 -6.78
C ASN A 60 12.74 24.05 -6.85
N ASN A 61 13.50 25.06 -6.42
CA ASN A 61 14.96 24.98 -6.38
C ASN A 61 15.45 23.92 -5.38
N TYR A 62 14.87 23.87 -4.18
CA TYR A 62 15.23 22.84 -3.19
C TYR A 62 14.85 21.43 -3.68
N VAL A 63 13.66 21.25 -4.25
CA VAL A 63 13.23 19.98 -4.85
C VAL A 63 14.16 19.56 -5.97
N SER A 64 14.59 20.48 -6.84
CA SER A 64 15.52 20.16 -7.94
C SER A 64 16.86 19.60 -7.42
N ARG A 65 17.39 20.16 -6.33
CA ARG A 65 18.61 19.65 -5.67
C ARG A 65 18.41 18.26 -5.07
N VAL A 66 17.25 18.00 -4.46
CA VAL A 66 16.90 16.67 -3.92
C VAL A 66 16.78 15.65 -5.07
N ILE A 67 16.19 16.04 -6.20
CA ILE A 67 16.11 15.20 -7.41
C ILE A 67 17.49 14.85 -7.96
N ASP A 68 18.47 15.75 -7.88
CA ASP A 68 19.84 15.44 -8.27
C ASP A 68 20.49 14.38 -7.36
N ILE A 69 20.12 14.34 -6.09
CA ILE A 69 20.52 13.27 -5.17
C ILE A 69 19.78 11.97 -5.49
N ALA A 70 18.48 12.02 -5.77
CA ALA A 70 17.67 10.84 -6.09
C ALA A 70 18.19 10.04 -7.30
N LYS A 71 18.87 10.71 -8.24
CA LYS A 71 19.50 10.08 -9.42
C LYS A 71 20.71 9.20 -9.08
N LYS A 72 21.30 9.38 -7.89
CA LYS A 72 22.51 8.67 -7.46
C LYS A 72 22.21 7.22 -7.07
N SER A 73 23.27 6.43 -6.98
CA SER A 73 23.22 5.10 -6.40
C SER A 73 23.08 5.15 -4.88
N THR A 74 22.67 4.02 -4.29
CA THR A 74 22.50 3.87 -2.83
C THR A 74 23.82 3.83 -2.08
N SER A 75 24.90 3.40 -2.72
CA SER A 75 26.25 3.39 -2.14
C SER A 75 27.33 3.59 -3.22
N SER A 76 28.58 3.71 -2.79
CA SER A 76 29.75 3.72 -3.68
C SER A 76 30.03 2.34 -4.30
N GLU A 77 29.63 1.28 -3.60
CA GLU A 77 29.84 -0.12 -4.00
C GLU A 77 28.76 -0.58 -4.99
N ASN A 78 27.50 -0.21 -4.74
CA ASN A 78 26.41 -0.44 -5.67
C ASN A 78 26.37 0.68 -6.71
N LYS A 79 26.66 0.36 -7.98
CA LYS A 79 26.68 1.34 -9.08
C LYS A 79 25.32 1.53 -9.75
N GLU A 80 24.25 0.94 -9.21
CA GLU A 80 22.91 1.07 -9.77
C GLU A 80 22.43 2.53 -9.70
N LYS A 81 22.33 3.15 -10.88
CA LYS A 81 21.78 4.50 -11.00
C LYS A 81 20.33 4.52 -10.54
N TYR A 82 19.91 5.61 -9.92
CA TYR A 82 18.55 5.81 -9.39
C TYR A 82 18.18 4.88 -8.22
N GLY A 83 19.13 4.19 -7.58
CA GLY A 83 18.84 3.35 -6.42
C GLY A 83 18.17 4.14 -5.27
N ILE A 84 18.58 5.39 -5.03
CA ILE A 84 17.95 6.25 -4.02
C ILE A 84 16.49 6.56 -4.38
N LEU A 85 16.20 6.81 -5.67
CA LEU A 85 14.84 7.03 -6.15
C LEU A 85 13.98 5.79 -5.96
N LYS A 86 14.50 4.59 -6.28
CA LYS A 86 13.79 3.32 -6.06
C LYS A 86 13.43 3.13 -4.58
N ASN A 87 14.38 3.42 -3.68
CA ASN A 87 14.14 3.36 -2.24
C ASN A 87 13.07 4.37 -1.80
N HIS A 88 13.01 5.55 -2.43
CA HIS A 88 11.96 6.53 -2.14
C HIS A 88 10.58 6.03 -2.58
N VAL A 89 10.44 5.41 -3.77
CA VAL A 89 9.18 4.80 -4.20
C VAL A 89 8.72 3.75 -3.20
N SER A 90 9.63 2.88 -2.76
CA SER A 90 9.37 1.87 -1.74
C SER A 90 8.93 2.49 -0.40
N PHE A 91 9.59 3.57 0.04
CA PHE A 91 9.19 4.31 1.24
C PHE A 91 7.77 4.89 1.11
N VAL A 92 7.44 5.50 -0.03
CA VAL A 92 6.12 6.05 -0.26
C VAL A 92 5.05 4.96 -0.24
N CYS A 93 5.35 3.77 -0.77
CA CYS A 93 4.44 2.62 -0.67
C CYS A 93 4.16 2.25 0.79
N ASN A 94 5.20 2.10 1.60
CA ASN A 94 5.05 1.80 3.03
C ASN A 94 4.25 2.89 3.76
N SER A 95 4.54 4.16 3.48
CA SER A 95 3.82 5.28 4.07
C SER A 95 2.34 5.28 3.70
N GLU A 96 2.00 4.96 2.45
CA GLU A 96 0.61 4.91 1.98
C GLU A 96 -0.15 3.73 2.59
N ILE A 97 0.48 2.55 2.71
CA ILE A 97 -0.09 1.39 3.43
C ILE A 97 -0.41 1.79 4.87
N ASN A 98 0.57 2.34 5.60
CA ASN A 98 0.37 2.72 7.00
C ASN A 98 -0.73 3.77 7.16
N ARG A 99 -0.84 4.73 6.24
CA ARG A 99 -1.92 5.72 6.24
C ARG A 99 -3.30 5.06 6.10
N ASN A 100 -3.48 4.20 5.09
CA ASN A 100 -4.75 3.50 4.86
C ASN A 100 -5.11 2.60 6.06
N LEU A 101 -4.11 1.96 6.67
CA LEU A 101 -4.31 1.15 7.88
C LEU A 101 -4.73 2.00 9.08
N SER A 102 -4.12 3.17 9.30
CA SER A 102 -4.50 4.08 10.38
C SER A 102 -5.95 4.54 10.23
N ASP A 103 -6.36 4.92 9.02
CA ASP A 103 -7.74 5.34 8.72
C ASP A 103 -8.75 4.21 8.99
N LYS A 104 -8.37 2.94 8.72
CA LYS A 104 -9.23 1.77 8.97
C LYS A 104 -9.18 1.26 10.40
N ALA A 105 -8.06 1.41 11.10
CA ALA A 105 -7.90 0.97 12.49
C ALA A 105 -8.90 1.66 13.43
N GLU A 106 -9.21 2.94 13.18
CA GLU A 106 -10.21 3.69 13.93
C GLU A 106 -11.62 3.06 13.83
N SER A 107 -11.96 2.51 12.66
CA SER A 107 -13.23 1.83 12.43
C SER A 107 -13.29 0.38 12.95
N ILE A 108 -12.21 -0.40 12.79
CA ILE A 108 -12.21 -1.85 13.08
C ILE A 108 -11.98 -2.14 14.56
N LYS A 109 -11.18 -1.32 15.27
CA LYS A 109 -10.87 -1.46 16.71
C LYS A 109 -10.31 -2.83 17.15
N ASP A 110 -9.84 -3.66 16.22
CA ASP A 110 -9.13 -4.91 16.48
C ASP A 110 -7.67 -4.81 16.03
N SER A 111 -6.75 -4.71 17.00
CA SER A 111 -5.33 -4.55 16.72
C SER A 111 -4.65 -5.79 16.13
N LYS A 112 -5.17 -7.00 16.40
CA LYS A 112 -4.61 -8.24 15.84
C LYS A 112 -5.00 -8.37 14.38
N LEU A 113 -6.27 -8.10 14.07
CA LEU A 113 -6.76 -8.11 12.69
C LEU A 113 -6.04 -7.06 11.83
N ILE A 114 -5.80 -5.86 12.37
CA ILE A 114 -5.04 -4.81 11.66
C ILE A 114 -3.60 -5.26 11.35
N LYS A 115 -2.93 -5.95 12.28
CA LYS A 115 -1.58 -6.49 12.03
C LYS A 115 -1.58 -7.55 10.94
N LEU A 116 -2.53 -8.49 10.98
CA LEU A 116 -2.67 -9.51 9.94
C LEU A 116 -2.93 -8.89 8.56
N LYS A 117 -3.88 -7.94 8.49
CA LYS A 117 -4.20 -7.24 7.23
C LYS A 117 -3.01 -6.44 6.72
N LYS A 118 -2.23 -5.82 7.60
CA LYS A 118 -0.98 -5.15 7.23
C LYS A 118 -0.02 -6.09 6.50
N GLU A 119 0.26 -7.26 7.06
CA GLU A 119 1.18 -8.22 6.45
C GLU A 119 0.69 -8.69 5.07
N ILE A 120 -0.61 -8.96 4.93
CA ILE A 120 -1.22 -9.34 3.65
C ILE A 120 -1.08 -8.22 2.61
N ILE A 121 -1.43 -6.99 2.99
CA ILE A 121 -1.35 -5.81 2.09
C ILE A 121 0.10 -5.55 1.68
N GLU A 122 1.05 -5.63 2.61
CA GLU A 122 2.47 -5.45 2.32
C GLU A 122 2.98 -6.50 1.33
N ASN A 123 2.61 -7.77 1.51
CA ASN A 123 3.01 -8.86 0.61
C ASN A 123 2.41 -8.69 -0.79
N LYS A 124 1.10 -8.42 -0.89
CA LYS A 124 0.44 -8.14 -2.18
C LYS A 124 1.05 -6.93 -2.89
N THR A 125 1.39 -5.88 -2.15
CA THR A 125 2.01 -4.67 -2.71
C THR A 125 3.40 -4.96 -3.26
N LYS A 126 4.24 -5.69 -2.49
CA LYS A 126 5.59 -6.10 -2.93
C LYS A 126 5.54 -6.93 -4.20
N GLU A 127 4.62 -7.90 -4.27
CA GLU A 127 4.44 -8.75 -5.45
C GLU A 127 3.99 -7.93 -6.66
N ALA A 128 2.93 -7.13 -6.52
CA ALA A 128 2.33 -6.41 -7.64
C ALA A 128 3.21 -5.26 -8.17
N LEU A 129 4.06 -4.67 -7.32
CA LEU A 129 4.99 -3.60 -7.71
C LEU A 129 6.42 -4.11 -8.01
N HIS A 130 6.67 -5.41 -7.84
CA HIS A 130 8.00 -6.02 -7.91
C HIS A 130 9.04 -5.31 -7.03
N ILE A 131 8.67 -5.04 -5.78
CA ILE A 131 9.52 -4.41 -4.77
C ILE A 131 9.94 -5.48 -3.76
N GLU A 132 11.25 -5.67 -3.58
CA GLU A 132 11.78 -6.67 -2.64
C GLU A 132 11.50 -6.30 -1.17
N THR A 133 11.64 -5.01 -0.83
CA THR A 133 11.52 -4.53 0.55
C THR A 133 10.84 -3.17 0.59
N LEU A 134 9.95 -2.99 1.56
CA LEU A 134 9.29 -1.72 1.88
C LEU A 134 10.16 -0.90 2.84
N MET A 135 10.60 0.27 2.40
CA MET A 135 11.49 1.13 3.18
C MET A 135 10.73 1.87 4.28
N CYS A 136 11.29 1.93 5.48
CA CYS A 136 10.71 2.67 6.61
C CYS A 136 11.25 4.10 6.75
N SER A 137 12.31 4.44 6.02
CA SER A 137 12.97 5.73 6.11
C SER A 137 12.65 6.62 4.91
N ALA A 138 12.59 7.93 5.15
CA ALA A 138 12.29 8.96 4.16
C ALA A 138 13.49 9.87 3.80
N PRO A 139 14.67 9.36 3.35
CA PRO A 139 15.87 10.18 3.21
C PRO A 139 15.69 11.44 2.37
N LEU A 140 14.97 11.36 1.25
CA LEU A 140 14.76 12.51 0.37
C LEU A 140 13.83 13.57 0.98
N GLN A 141 12.77 13.15 1.68
CA GLN A 141 11.90 14.06 2.42
C GLN A 141 12.65 14.72 3.57
N ASN A 142 13.41 13.94 4.34
CA ASN A 142 14.23 14.46 5.45
C ASN A 142 15.25 15.48 4.95
N TYR A 143 15.90 15.22 3.82
CA TYR A 143 16.84 16.16 3.22
C TYR A 143 16.16 17.44 2.71
N LEU A 144 14.99 17.31 2.09
CA LEU A 144 14.20 18.47 1.65
C LEU A 144 13.76 19.33 2.85
N THR A 145 13.32 18.71 3.93
CA THR A 145 12.95 19.38 5.18
C THR A 145 14.15 20.08 5.79
N ALA A 146 15.29 19.42 5.89
CA ALA A 146 16.52 20.04 6.38
C ALA A 146 16.97 21.25 5.54
N MET A 147 16.72 21.24 4.22
CA MET A 147 16.97 22.41 3.36
C MET A 147 16.01 23.56 3.64
N LEU A 148 14.72 23.26 3.81
CA LEU A 148 13.69 24.25 4.14
C LEU A 148 13.89 24.82 5.54
N ASP A 149 14.29 24.00 6.51
CA ASP A 149 14.61 24.40 7.87
C ASP A 149 15.80 25.37 7.96
N ARG A 150 16.65 25.46 6.93
CA ARG A 150 17.70 26.49 6.88
C ARG A 150 17.17 27.84 6.40
N ASP A 151 15.98 27.90 5.84
CA ASP A 151 15.37 29.13 5.34
C ASP A 151 14.76 29.96 6.49
N SER A 152 15.24 31.19 6.64
CA SER A 152 14.77 32.10 7.69
C SER A 152 13.27 32.43 7.59
N LYS A 153 12.69 32.42 6.38
CA LYS A 153 11.24 32.62 6.19
C LYS A 153 10.46 31.38 6.61
N PHE A 154 10.96 30.18 6.33
CA PHE A 154 10.34 28.93 6.76
C PHE A 154 10.32 28.78 8.29
N LYS A 155 11.43 29.13 8.95
CA LYS A 155 11.52 29.09 10.42
C LYS A 155 10.50 29.98 11.14
N ARG A 156 10.12 31.09 10.51
CA ARG A 156 9.17 32.07 11.08
C ARG A 156 7.71 31.64 10.93
N LEU A 157 7.44 30.57 10.19
CA LEU A 157 6.09 30.07 9.96
C LEU A 157 5.53 29.37 11.19
N SER A 158 4.21 29.49 11.36
CA SER A 158 3.48 28.69 12.33
C SER A 158 3.62 27.19 12.02
N LYS A 159 3.31 26.34 13.01
CA LYS A 159 3.36 24.88 12.82
C LYS A 159 2.47 24.41 11.66
N SER A 160 1.26 24.98 11.53
CA SER A 160 0.33 24.65 10.45
C SER A 160 0.89 25.03 9.08
N GLU A 161 1.39 26.26 8.94
CA GLU A 161 1.96 26.73 7.67
C GLU A 161 3.22 25.95 7.26
N ARG A 162 4.06 25.54 8.22
CA ARG A 162 5.19 24.64 7.95
C ARG A 162 4.72 23.31 7.41
N ASN A 163 3.72 22.70 8.04
CA ASN A 163 3.17 21.42 7.60
C ASN A 163 2.56 21.52 6.19
N GLU A 164 1.80 22.57 5.89
CA GLU A 164 1.25 22.82 4.55
C GLU A 164 2.35 23.00 3.51
N THR A 165 3.39 23.77 3.84
CA THR A 165 4.54 24.00 2.96
C THR A 165 5.31 22.70 2.70
N LEU A 166 5.54 21.88 3.74
CA LEU A 166 6.21 20.60 3.62
C LEU A 166 5.40 19.62 2.78
N LYS A 167 4.08 19.55 3.01
CA LYS A 167 3.17 18.73 2.21
C LYS A 167 3.27 19.10 0.73
N TYR A 168 3.17 20.39 0.40
CA TYR A 168 3.34 20.87 -0.97
C TYR A 168 4.72 20.50 -1.55
N ALA A 169 5.79 20.65 -0.77
CA ALA A 169 7.15 20.34 -1.22
C ALA A 169 7.36 18.84 -1.46
N TYR A 170 6.78 17.98 -0.62
CA TYR A 170 6.80 16.52 -0.79
C TYR A 170 5.97 16.06 -1.98
N ASP A 171 4.77 16.62 -2.18
CA ASP A 171 3.93 16.31 -3.34
C ASP A 171 4.64 16.73 -4.64
N LEU A 172 5.33 17.87 -4.64
CA LEU A 172 6.13 18.32 -5.77
C LEU A 172 7.35 17.41 -6.00
N LEU A 173 8.01 16.93 -4.95
CA LEU A 173 9.10 15.96 -5.04
C LEU A 173 8.62 14.66 -5.68
N ASP A 174 7.52 14.08 -5.19
CA ASP A 174 6.93 12.85 -5.73
C ASP A 174 6.61 13.00 -7.23
N LYS A 175 5.99 14.13 -7.63
CA LYS A 175 5.71 14.43 -9.05
C LYS A 175 6.98 14.48 -9.90
N ARG A 176 8.03 15.13 -9.41
CA ARG A 176 9.31 15.22 -10.14
C ARG A 176 10.03 13.87 -10.22
N ILE A 177 9.84 12.99 -9.23
CA ILE A 177 10.30 11.61 -9.30
C ILE A 177 9.54 10.85 -10.39
N ASP A 178 8.23 10.97 -10.45
CA ASP A 178 7.41 10.36 -11.51
C ASP A 178 7.82 10.83 -12.91
N ASP A 179 8.06 12.13 -13.09
CA ASP A 179 8.59 12.68 -14.33
C ASP A 179 9.94 12.05 -14.70
N LYS A 180 10.80 11.75 -13.72
CA LYS A 180 12.09 11.09 -13.95
C LYS A 180 11.94 9.62 -14.30
N ILE A 181 11.04 8.89 -13.63
CA ILE A 181 10.72 7.51 -13.96
C ILE A 181 10.25 7.42 -15.42
N LYS A 182 9.28 8.27 -15.81
CA LYS A 182 8.73 8.32 -17.17
C LYS A 182 9.76 8.74 -18.21
N SER A 183 10.43 9.88 -18.00
CA SER A 183 11.39 10.43 -18.98
C SER A 183 12.65 9.57 -19.18
N LYS A 184 12.98 8.71 -18.21
CA LYS A 184 14.11 7.78 -18.31
C LYS A 184 13.69 6.33 -18.54
N ASN A 185 12.40 6.06 -18.71
CA ASN A 185 11.83 4.74 -18.90
C ASN A 185 12.39 3.72 -17.89
N LEU A 186 12.41 4.11 -16.61
CA LEU A 186 12.92 3.25 -15.55
C LEU A 186 11.94 2.09 -15.32
N LYS A 187 12.45 0.87 -15.09
CA LYS A 187 11.65 -0.31 -14.71
C LYS A 187 11.22 -0.22 -13.24
N VAL A 188 10.46 0.83 -12.91
CA VAL A 188 9.95 1.13 -11.57
C VAL A 188 8.57 1.74 -11.76
N THR A 189 7.60 1.33 -10.95
CA THR A 189 6.26 1.94 -10.98
C THR A 189 6.32 3.38 -10.49
N THR A 190 5.57 4.27 -11.13
CA THR A 190 5.43 5.66 -10.67
C THR A 190 4.73 5.70 -9.32
N ILE A 191 5.09 6.66 -8.48
CA ILE A 191 4.50 6.91 -7.16
C ILE A 191 2.99 7.06 -7.27
N ALA A 192 2.50 7.82 -8.27
CA ALA A 192 1.06 7.96 -8.48
C ALA A 192 0.35 6.61 -8.67
N ASN A 193 0.90 5.74 -9.52
CA ASN A 193 0.31 4.43 -9.80
C ASN A 193 0.45 3.48 -8.61
N ALA A 194 1.57 3.56 -7.88
CA ALA A 194 1.77 2.79 -6.66
C ALA A 194 0.74 3.14 -5.58
N LYS A 195 0.47 4.44 -5.36
CA LYS A 195 -0.57 4.89 -4.42
C LYS A 195 -1.96 4.40 -4.81
N GLU A 196 -2.30 4.47 -6.10
CA GLU A 196 -3.57 3.95 -6.62
C GLU A 196 -3.72 2.44 -6.40
N LEU A 197 -2.69 1.67 -6.76
CA LEU A 197 -2.71 0.22 -6.57
C LEU A 197 -2.83 -0.17 -5.10
N ILE A 198 -2.10 0.50 -4.20
CA ILE A 198 -2.19 0.28 -2.75
C ILE A 198 -3.60 0.59 -2.26
N SER A 199 -4.23 1.66 -2.74
CA SER A 199 -5.61 1.98 -2.38
C SER A 199 -6.57 0.87 -2.81
N ILE A 200 -6.40 0.31 -4.02
CA ILE A 200 -7.17 -0.83 -4.51
C ILE A 200 -6.98 -2.06 -3.59
N ILE A 201 -5.71 -2.46 -3.34
CA ILE A 201 -5.38 -3.60 -2.48
C ILE A 201 -5.97 -3.44 -1.08
N CYS A 202 -5.80 -2.26 -0.47
CA CYS A 202 -6.37 -1.96 0.85
C CYS A 202 -7.90 -2.07 0.82
N ASN A 203 -8.56 -1.51 -0.18
CA ASN A 203 -10.02 -1.57 -0.28
C ASN A 203 -10.52 -3.00 -0.47
N GLU A 204 -9.87 -3.81 -1.31
CA GLU A 204 -10.20 -5.23 -1.46
C GLU A 204 -10.08 -5.96 -0.11
N GLU A 205 -8.95 -5.81 0.57
CA GLU A 205 -8.68 -6.48 1.84
C GLU A 205 -9.64 -6.09 2.96
N PHE A 206 -10.08 -4.83 3.00
CA PHE A 206 -11.02 -4.36 4.03
C PHE A 206 -12.49 -4.52 3.64
N ASN A 207 -12.83 -4.62 2.36
CA ASN A 207 -14.21 -4.86 1.92
C ASN A 207 -14.60 -6.34 1.99
N ASP A 208 -13.64 -7.27 1.90
CA ASP A 208 -13.91 -8.70 2.11
C ASP A 208 -14.39 -9.00 3.55
N THR A 209 -14.02 -8.18 4.53
CA THR A 209 -14.53 -8.27 5.92
C THR A 209 -16.04 -8.04 6.05
N THR A 210 -16.69 -7.42 5.07
CA THR A 210 -18.16 -7.22 5.08
C THR A 210 -18.94 -8.47 4.69
N LYS A 211 -18.30 -9.50 4.12
CA LYS A 211 -18.92 -10.79 3.80
C LYS A 211 -18.78 -11.81 4.93
N GLU A 212 -17.69 -11.75 5.69
CA GLU A 212 -17.45 -12.68 6.81
C GLU A 212 -18.23 -12.31 8.08
N SER A 213 -18.52 -11.02 8.33
CA SER A 213 -19.28 -10.59 9.51
C SER A 213 -20.78 -10.96 9.49
N LYS A 214 -21.29 -11.49 8.37
CA LYS A 214 -22.65 -12.09 8.28
C LYS A 214 -22.64 -13.61 8.36
N GLN A 215 -21.48 -14.27 8.42
CA GLN A 215 -21.43 -15.64 8.89
C GLN A 215 -21.43 -15.62 10.42
N THR A 216 -22.66 -15.58 10.94
CA THR A 216 -23.01 -15.98 12.29
C THR A 216 -22.07 -17.07 12.79
N HIS A 217 -21.60 -16.94 14.03
CA HIS A 217 -21.06 -18.02 14.84
C HIS A 217 -21.95 -19.27 14.78
N LYS A 218 -21.78 -20.11 13.76
CA LYS A 218 -22.06 -21.54 13.85
C LYS A 218 -20.73 -22.18 14.16
N ARG A 219 -20.56 -22.56 15.42
CA ARG A 219 -19.59 -23.60 15.79
C ARG A 219 -19.71 -24.70 14.74
N PRO A 220 -18.62 -25.16 14.10
CA PRO A 220 -18.69 -26.41 13.37
C PRO A 220 -18.97 -27.50 14.42
N SER A 221 -20.21 -27.95 14.51
CA SER A 221 -20.53 -29.23 15.12
C SER A 221 -19.99 -30.27 14.14
N VAL A 222 -18.76 -30.74 14.40
CA VAL A 222 -18.21 -31.89 13.69
C VAL A 222 -19.02 -33.10 14.16
N ASP A 223 -19.85 -33.64 13.27
CA ASP A 223 -20.46 -34.94 13.45
C ASP A 223 -19.38 -36.00 13.24
N LEU A 224 -18.92 -36.59 14.34
CA LEU A 224 -17.85 -37.59 14.38
C LEU A 224 -18.35 -39.02 14.11
N SER A 225 -19.63 -39.20 13.72
CA SER A 225 -20.27 -40.52 13.59
C SER A 225 -19.76 -41.40 12.42
N GLY A 226 -18.74 -40.99 11.68
CA GLY A 226 -18.18 -41.75 10.56
C GLY A 226 -16.65 -41.75 10.43
N LEU A 227 -15.92 -41.20 11.40
CA LEU A 227 -14.46 -41.12 11.33
C LEU A 227 -13.81 -42.34 12.03
N ASN A 228 -13.72 -43.47 11.32
CA ASN A 228 -12.87 -44.59 11.74
C ASN A 228 -11.40 -44.21 11.48
N ILE A 229 -10.79 -43.52 12.43
CA ILE A 229 -9.34 -43.38 12.47
C ILE A 229 -8.81 -44.59 13.26
N ASP A 230 -8.25 -45.56 12.55
CA ASP A 230 -7.48 -46.65 13.15
C ASP A 230 -6.08 -46.09 13.46
N ILE A 231 -5.89 -45.60 14.68
CA ILE A 231 -4.60 -45.10 15.15
C ILE A 231 -3.86 -46.27 15.78
N SER A 232 -2.88 -46.80 15.08
CA SER A 232 -1.92 -47.74 15.64
C SER A 232 -1.13 -47.06 16.78
N MET A 233 -1.21 -47.63 17.98
CA MET A 233 -0.45 -47.17 19.15
C MET A 233 1.07 -47.41 19.01
N ASP A 234 1.49 -48.21 18.03
CA ASP A 234 2.91 -48.52 17.80
C ASP A 234 3.66 -47.37 17.08
N ASP A 235 2.93 -46.41 16.49
CA ASP A 235 3.51 -45.29 15.73
C ASP A 235 3.86 -44.05 16.61
N PHE A 236 3.57 -44.11 17.91
CA PHE A 236 3.90 -43.04 18.85
C PHE A 236 5.16 -43.38 19.65
N SER A 237 6.21 -42.57 19.49
CA SER A 237 7.40 -42.61 20.34
C SER A 237 7.00 -42.48 21.81
N SER A 238 7.59 -43.30 22.70
CA SER A 238 7.31 -43.27 24.14
C SER A 238 7.50 -41.90 24.77
N ASP A 239 8.35 -41.06 24.18
CA ASP A 239 8.61 -39.69 24.62
C ASP A 239 7.39 -38.78 24.47
N VAL A 240 6.53 -39.03 23.47
CA VAL A 240 5.29 -38.28 23.24
C VAL A 240 4.23 -38.70 24.25
N MET A 241 4.19 -39.99 24.61
CA MET A 241 3.25 -40.52 25.59
C MET A 241 3.58 -40.04 27.01
N GLN A 242 4.85 -40.00 27.39
CA GLN A 242 5.29 -39.44 28.66
C GLN A 242 4.94 -37.95 28.79
N GLY A 243 5.08 -37.19 27.71
CA GLY A 243 4.71 -35.77 27.68
C GLY A 243 3.21 -35.52 27.84
N ILE A 244 2.36 -36.45 27.38
CA ILE A 244 0.90 -36.38 27.55
C ILE A 244 0.51 -36.74 28.99
N ASP A 245 1.12 -37.78 29.56
CA ASP A 245 0.86 -38.20 30.94
C ASP A 245 1.24 -37.11 31.95
N ASP A 246 2.37 -36.44 31.76
CA ASP A 246 2.82 -35.31 32.60
C ASP A 246 1.83 -34.12 32.57
N ILE A 247 1.20 -33.89 31.41
CA ILE A 247 0.17 -32.83 31.23
C ILE A 247 -1.13 -33.22 31.93
N ILE A 248 -1.54 -34.48 31.83
CA ILE A 248 -2.76 -34.98 32.48
C ILE A 248 -2.59 -34.97 34.01
N GLU A 249 -1.42 -35.36 34.51
CA GLU A 249 -1.16 -35.38 35.95
C GLU A 249 -1.06 -33.96 36.55
N ARG A 250 -0.50 -33.00 35.82
CA ARG A 250 -0.52 -31.58 36.21
C ARG A 250 -1.93 -31.03 36.35
N ASN A 251 -2.82 -31.37 35.42
CA ASN A 251 -4.20 -30.88 35.42
C ASN A 251 -5.12 -31.60 36.41
N ARG A 252 -4.71 -32.77 36.93
CA ARG A 252 -5.42 -33.48 38.02
C ARG A 252 -5.07 -32.97 39.42
N LYS A 253 -3.98 -32.22 39.57
CA LYS A 253 -3.52 -31.64 40.85
C LYS A 253 -3.89 -30.16 41.02
N MET A 254 -4.66 -29.58 40.08
CA MET A 254 -5.37 -28.31 40.23
C MET A 254 -6.85 -28.57 40.54
#